data_AF-A0A839GRY0-F1
#
_entry.id   AF-A0A839GRY0-F1
#
_cell.length_a   1.000
_cell.length_b   1.000
_cell.length_c   1.000
_cell.angle_alpha   90.00
_cell.angle_beta   90.00
_cell.angle_gamma   90.00
#
_symmetry.space_group_name_H-M   'P 1'
#
loop_
_entity.id
_entity.type
_entity.pdbx_description
1 polymer ?
#
loop_
_entity_poly.entity_id
_entity_poly.type
_entity_poly.pdbx_seq_one_letter_code
_entity_poly.pdbx_strand_id
1 'polypeptide(L)'
;MLIKLLSLYPVADAQGPEIDQGTLLRYLAEMVWFPSAAVSPYLSWKPVDDTHAAVTMTYAGVTATGTFTYSPAGDVTRFEALRYYDRPTGPTLEKWVVTVPENGYQTFQGIRIPAHAAITWKLKTGDFPWYQIQITGAAFNKNWHQQHP
;
A
#
# COMPACT_ATOMS: atom_id res chain seq x y z
N MET A 1 14.69 -3.63 -3.64
CA MET A 1 14.24 -2.69 -2.59
C MET A 1 15.37 -2.43 -1.60
N LEU A 2 15.85 -1.19 -1.56
CA LEU A 2 16.85 -0.70 -0.62
C LEU A 2 16.16 0.15 0.46
N ILE A 3 16.28 -0.23 1.72
CA ILE A 3 15.82 0.56 2.87
C ILE A 3 17.05 1.07 3.59
N LYS A 4 17.11 2.39 3.78
CA LYS A 4 18.19 3.05 4.54
C LYS A 4 17.64 3.69 5.80
N LEU A 5 18.31 3.45 6.92
CA LEU A 5 18.13 4.22 8.13
C LEU A 5 18.75 5.61 7.93
N LEU A 6 17.96 6.66 8.18
CA LEU A 6 18.36 8.07 8.01
C LEU A 6 18.89 8.40 6.60
N SER A 7 18.49 7.65 5.57
CA SER A 7 19.04 7.75 4.20
C SER A 7 20.54 7.46 4.07
N LEU A 8 21.22 7.06 5.14
CA LEU A 8 22.67 6.89 5.21
C LEU A 8 23.08 5.42 5.27
N TYR A 9 22.44 4.63 6.13
CA TYR A 9 22.87 3.26 6.43
C TYR A 9 21.89 2.24 5.86
N PRO A 10 22.28 1.39 4.90
CA PRO A 10 21.41 0.34 4.40
C PRO A 10 21.07 -0.65 5.52
N VAL A 11 19.78 -0.85 5.77
CA VAL A 11 19.26 -1.82 6.75
C VAL A 11 18.52 -2.98 6.08
N ALA A 12 18.14 -2.82 4.82
CA ALA A 12 17.71 -3.90 3.94
C ALA A 12 18.12 -3.59 2.50
N ASP A 13 18.67 -4.56 1.79
CA ASP A 13 18.92 -4.49 0.35
C ASP A 13 18.53 -5.84 -0.25
N ALA A 14 17.30 -5.92 -0.75
CA ALA A 14 16.72 -7.15 -1.28
C ALA A 14 16.37 -6.98 -2.75
N GLN A 15 16.61 -8.00 -3.57
CA GLN A 15 16.33 -7.99 -5.00
C GLN A 15 15.67 -9.33 -5.39
N GLY A 16 14.94 -9.33 -6.50
CA GLY A 16 14.33 -10.54 -7.06
C GLY A 16 12.83 -10.41 -7.33
N PRO A 17 12.25 -11.35 -8.10
CA PRO A 17 10.85 -11.29 -8.52
C PRO A 17 9.84 -11.14 -7.39
N GLU A 18 10.12 -11.76 -6.24
CA GLU A 18 9.29 -11.69 -5.04
C GLU A 18 9.28 -10.28 -4.43
N ILE A 19 10.44 -9.62 -4.45
CA ILE A 19 10.59 -8.24 -3.97
C ILE A 19 9.94 -7.26 -4.93
N ASP A 20 10.03 -7.50 -6.23
CA ASP A 20 9.40 -6.66 -7.26
C ASP A 20 7.87 -6.75 -7.15
N GLN A 21 7.32 -7.96 -7.01
CA GLN A 21 5.89 -8.18 -6.76
C GLN A 21 5.44 -7.48 -5.48
N GLY A 22 6.20 -7.61 -4.40
CA GLY A 22 5.93 -6.94 -3.13
C GLY A 22 5.98 -5.42 -3.24
N THR A 23 6.82 -4.89 -4.15
CA THR A 23 6.92 -3.45 -4.43
C THR A 23 5.68 -2.93 -5.17
N LEU A 24 5.19 -3.66 -6.18
CA LEU A 24 3.93 -3.30 -6.85
C LEU A 24 2.73 -3.33 -5.89
N LEU A 25 2.64 -4.36 -5.04
CA LEU A 25 1.57 -4.44 -4.04
C LEU A 25 1.64 -3.32 -3.00
N ARG A 26 2.86 -2.91 -2.61
CA ARG A 26 3.04 -1.74 -1.73
C ARG A 26 2.55 -0.47 -2.41
N TYR A 27 2.95 -0.25 -3.67
CA TYR A 27 2.47 0.89 -4.46
C TYR A 27 0.94 0.95 -4.50
N LEU A 28 0.29 -0.19 -4.80
CA LEU A 28 -1.16 -0.30 -4.81
C LEU A 28 -1.77 0.09 -3.46
N ALA A 29 -1.25 -0.46 -2.35
CA ALA A 29 -1.78 -0.16 -1.02
C ALA A 29 -1.60 1.30 -0.59
N GLU A 30 -0.48 1.93 -0.94
CA GLU A 30 -0.16 3.32 -0.56
C GLU A 30 -0.87 4.36 -1.45
N MET A 31 -1.49 3.92 -2.55
CA MET A 31 -2.22 4.76 -3.50
C MET A 31 -3.39 5.51 -2.87
N VAL A 32 -3.94 5.01 -1.77
CA VAL A 32 -4.98 5.68 -0.98
C VAL A 32 -4.56 7.05 -0.44
N TRP A 33 -3.25 7.31 -0.33
CA TRP A 33 -2.71 8.62 0.04
C TRP A 33 -2.51 9.56 -1.15
N PHE A 34 -2.62 9.03 -2.37
CA PHE A 34 -2.45 9.78 -3.63
C PHE A 34 -3.59 9.43 -4.59
N PRO A 35 -4.81 9.94 -4.40
CA PRO A 35 -5.98 9.49 -5.16
C PRO A 35 -5.83 9.57 -6.69
N SER A 36 -5.05 10.53 -7.20
CA SER A 36 -4.74 10.64 -8.63
C SER A 36 -3.96 9.46 -9.21
N ALA A 37 -3.25 8.70 -8.38
CA ALA A 37 -2.53 7.51 -8.84
C ALA A 37 -3.46 6.35 -9.22
N ALA A 38 -4.73 6.37 -8.78
CA ALA A 38 -5.72 5.33 -9.10
C ALA A 38 -6.11 5.28 -10.59
N VAL A 39 -5.90 6.37 -11.34
CA VAL A 39 -6.16 6.47 -12.78
C VAL A 39 -4.91 6.24 -13.64
N SER A 40 -3.84 5.70 -13.04
CA SER A 40 -2.60 5.39 -13.75
C SER A 40 -2.84 4.39 -14.89
N PRO A 41 -2.20 4.56 -16.07
CA PRO A 41 -2.36 3.65 -17.21
C PRO A 41 -1.75 2.26 -16.96
N TYR A 42 -0.98 2.08 -15.89
CA TYR A 42 -0.44 0.78 -15.48
C TYR A 42 -1.44 -0.08 -14.70
N LEU A 43 -2.61 0.46 -14.40
CA LEU A 43 -3.62 -0.18 -13.58
C LEU A 43 -4.81 -0.64 -14.43
N SER A 44 -5.26 -1.85 -14.16
CA SER A 44 -6.52 -2.40 -14.66
C SER A 44 -7.41 -2.73 -13.46
N TRP A 45 -8.63 -2.19 -13.48
CA TRP A 45 -9.62 -2.40 -12.42
C TRP A 45 -10.69 -3.39 -12.86
N LYS A 46 -11.12 -4.25 -11.95
CA LYS A 46 -12.24 -5.17 -12.15
C LYS A 46 -13.17 -5.10 -10.93
N PRO A 47 -14.47 -4.78 -11.12
CA PRO A 47 -15.44 -4.87 -10.02
C PRO A 47 -15.57 -6.32 -9.57
N VAL A 48 -15.58 -6.55 -8.26
CA VAL A 48 -15.83 -7.86 -7.64
C VAL A 48 -17.28 -7.92 -7.15
N ASP A 49 -17.70 -6.91 -6.39
CA ASP A 49 -19.07 -6.67 -5.94
C ASP A 49 -19.26 -5.18 -5.60
N ASP A 50 -20.40 -4.81 -5.01
CA ASP A 50 -20.76 -3.42 -4.67
C ASP A 50 -19.76 -2.70 -3.77
N THR A 51 -18.96 -3.45 -3.00
CA THR A 51 -18.02 -2.91 -2.01
C THR A 51 -16.58 -3.40 -2.23
N HIS A 52 -16.32 -4.15 -3.30
CA HIS A 52 -15.00 -4.71 -3.59
C HIS A 52 -14.58 -4.48 -5.03
N ALA A 53 -13.33 -4.05 -5.21
CA ALA A 53 -12.71 -3.93 -6.52
C ALA A 53 -11.32 -4.57 -6.51
N ALA A 54 -11.06 -5.43 -7.49
CA ALA A 54 -9.72 -5.95 -7.76
C ALA A 54 -8.97 -4.95 -8.64
N VAL A 55 -7.71 -4.69 -8.29
CA VAL A 55 -6.79 -3.87 -9.06
C VAL A 55 -5.57 -4.71 -9.42
N THR A 56 -5.22 -4.71 -10.69
CA THR A 56 -4.02 -5.33 -11.22
C THR A 56 -3.09 -4.24 -11.74
N MET A 57 -1.84 -4.26 -11.28
CA MET A 57 -0.77 -3.41 -11.79
C MET A 57 0.19 -4.25 -12.61
N THR A 58 0.52 -3.80 -13.82
CA THR A 58 1.60 -4.36 -14.64
C THR A 58 2.63 -3.29 -14.95
N TYR A 59 3.87 -3.50 -14.52
CA TYR A 59 4.96 -2.56 -14.74
C TYR A 59 6.29 -3.31 -14.86
N ALA A 60 7.11 -2.90 -15.84
CA ALA A 60 8.43 -3.49 -16.10
C ALA A 60 8.45 -5.04 -16.18
N GLY A 61 7.41 -5.65 -16.76
CA GLY A 61 7.30 -7.11 -16.90
C GLY A 61 6.83 -7.85 -15.64
N VAL A 62 6.60 -7.15 -14.53
CA VAL A 62 6.05 -7.71 -13.28
C VAL A 62 4.57 -7.36 -13.19
N THR A 63 3.77 -8.30 -12.68
CA THR A 63 2.32 -8.11 -12.47
C THR A 63 1.94 -8.49 -11.05
N ALA A 64 1.10 -7.66 -10.41
CA ALA A 64 0.57 -7.92 -9.08
C ALA A 64 -0.89 -7.50 -8.99
N THR A 65 -1.68 -8.25 -8.21
CA THR A 65 -3.10 -8.01 -8.01
C THR A 65 -3.42 -7.94 -6.53
N GLY A 66 -4.23 -6.96 -6.15
CA GLY A 66 -4.84 -6.85 -4.83
C GLY A 66 -6.30 -6.46 -4.91
N THR A 67 -7.00 -6.53 -3.78
CA THR A 67 -8.42 -6.20 -3.68
C THR A 67 -8.61 -5.10 -2.65
N PHE A 68 -9.31 -4.05 -3.05
CA PHE A 68 -9.80 -3.01 -2.16
C PHE A 68 -11.22 -3.34 -1.68
N THR A 69 -11.48 -3.10 -0.39
CA THR A 69 -12.83 -3.04 0.18
C THR A 69 -13.16 -1.59 0.53
N TYR A 70 -14.38 -1.18 0.22
CA TYR A 70 -14.90 0.15 0.45
C TYR A 70 -16.04 0.10 1.47
N SER A 71 -16.19 1.17 2.25
CA SER A 71 -17.41 1.43 3.01
C SER A 71 -18.55 1.83 2.05
N PRO A 72 -19.81 1.81 2.50
CA PRO A 72 -20.92 2.34 1.70
C PRO A 72 -20.76 3.82 1.31
N ALA A 73 -19.93 4.58 2.03
CA ALA A 73 -19.61 5.97 1.73
C ALA A 73 -18.47 6.14 0.69
N GLY A 74 -17.87 5.04 0.23
CA GLY A 74 -16.76 5.03 -0.75
C GLY A 74 -15.36 5.14 -0.14
N ASP A 75 -15.24 5.24 1.19
CA ASP A 75 -13.94 5.25 1.87
C ASP A 75 -13.32 3.83 1.81
N VAL A 76 -12.04 3.71 1.44
CA VAL A 76 -11.31 2.43 1.53
C VAL A 76 -11.17 2.03 3.00
N THR A 77 -11.71 0.87 3.36
CA THR A 77 -11.60 0.30 4.72
C THR A 77 -10.53 -0.79 4.78
N ARG A 78 -10.20 -1.39 3.63
CA ARG A 78 -9.29 -2.51 3.56
C ARG A 78 -8.60 -2.62 2.21
N PHE A 79 -7.35 -3.08 2.21
CA PHE A 79 -6.67 -3.61 1.04
C PHE A 79 -6.10 -4.98 1.38
N GLU A 80 -6.16 -5.94 0.47
CA GLU A 80 -5.52 -7.23 0.66
C GLU A 80 -4.90 -7.80 -0.61
N ALA A 81 -3.84 -8.57 -0.44
CA ALA A 81 -3.21 -9.32 -1.52
C ALA A 81 -2.47 -10.55 -0.96
N LEU A 82 -2.14 -11.50 -1.84
CA LEU A 82 -1.10 -12.50 -1.55
C LEU A 82 0.26 -11.88 -1.85
N ARG A 83 1.12 -11.79 -0.85
CA ARG A 83 2.44 -11.17 -0.94
C ARG A 83 3.49 -12.14 -0.43
N TYR A 84 4.66 -12.13 -1.06
CA TYR A 84 5.79 -12.91 -0.57
C TYR A 84 6.25 -12.41 0.80
N TYR A 85 6.25 -13.32 1.76
CA TYR A 85 6.77 -13.17 3.11
C TYR A 85 8.10 -13.92 3.20
N ASP A 86 9.16 -13.22 3.60
CA ASP A 86 10.50 -13.78 3.67
C ASP A 86 10.66 -14.71 4.89
N ARG A 87 11.31 -15.85 4.70
CA ARG A 87 11.54 -16.87 5.74
C ARG A 87 12.87 -17.57 5.52
N PRO A 88 13.50 -18.11 6.59
CA PRO A 88 14.73 -18.90 6.46
C PRO A 88 14.61 -20.12 5.54
N THR A 89 13.42 -20.70 5.42
CA THR A 89 13.15 -21.87 4.56
C THR A 89 12.80 -21.51 3.12
N GLY A 90 12.82 -20.23 2.77
CA GLY A 90 12.37 -19.69 1.49
C GLY A 90 11.04 -18.94 1.58
N PRO A 91 10.78 -18.01 0.64
CA PRO A 91 9.63 -17.11 0.72
C PRO A 91 8.31 -17.86 0.51
N THR A 92 7.27 -17.44 1.23
CA THR A 92 5.91 -17.99 1.08
C THR A 92 4.92 -16.91 0.70
N LEU A 93 3.90 -17.24 -0.08
CA LEU A 93 2.78 -16.32 -0.33
C LEU A 93 1.85 -16.32 0.88
N GLU A 94 1.78 -15.19 1.57
CA GLU A 94 0.93 -14.99 2.74
C GLU A 94 -0.06 -13.86 2.46
N LYS A 95 -1.23 -13.93 3.10
CA LYS A 95 -2.21 -12.84 2.97
C LYS A 95 -1.71 -11.62 3.73
N TRP A 96 -1.51 -10.54 3.00
CA TRP A 96 -1.07 -9.24 3.49
C TRP A 96 -2.27 -8.30 3.48
N VAL A 97 -2.61 -7.74 4.64
CA VAL A 97 -3.84 -6.97 4.83
C VAL A 97 -3.52 -5.59 5.40
N VAL A 98 -4.06 -4.56 4.77
CA VAL A 98 -4.12 -3.21 5.29
C VAL A 98 -5.55 -2.93 5.75
N THR A 99 -5.72 -2.37 6.93
CA THR A 99 -7.03 -1.93 7.45
C THR A 99 -6.99 -0.46 7.84
N VAL A 100 -8.09 0.23 7.57
CA VAL A 100 -8.33 1.61 8.00
C VAL A 100 -9.49 1.58 9.00
N PRO A 101 -9.34 2.12 10.21
CA PRO A 101 -10.44 2.18 11.18
C PRO A 101 -11.54 3.14 10.70
N GLU A 102 -12.76 2.99 11.22
CA GLU A 102 -13.93 3.77 10.82
C GLU A 102 -13.70 5.30 10.85
N ASN A 103 -13.05 5.79 11.91
CA ASN A 103 -12.67 7.20 12.05
C ASN A 103 -11.22 7.47 11.61
N GLY A 104 -10.70 6.64 10.71
CA GLY A 104 -9.31 6.66 10.26
C GLY A 104 -9.02 7.71 9.19
N TYR A 105 -10.03 8.35 8.62
CA TYR A 105 -9.87 9.35 7.56
C TYR A 105 -9.75 10.77 8.09
N GLN A 106 -8.90 11.57 7.43
CA GLN A 106 -8.81 13.01 7.65
C GLN A 106 -8.64 13.74 6.32
N THR A 107 -8.94 15.04 6.33
CA THR A 107 -8.78 15.90 5.16
C THR A 107 -7.53 16.76 5.32
N PHE A 108 -6.62 16.67 4.35
CA PHE A 108 -5.44 17.52 4.25
C PHE A 108 -5.48 18.29 2.95
N GLN A 109 -5.44 19.63 3.02
CA GLN A 109 -5.51 20.52 1.85
C GLN A 109 -6.70 20.20 0.91
N GLY A 110 -7.86 19.87 1.47
CA GLY A 110 -9.06 19.52 0.70
C GLY A 110 -9.10 18.08 0.16
N ILE A 111 -8.05 17.29 0.35
CA ILE A 111 -8.00 15.88 -0.05
C ILE A 111 -8.24 14.99 1.16
N ARG A 112 -9.29 14.16 1.09
CA ARG A 112 -9.65 13.18 2.12
C ARG A 112 -8.89 11.88 1.88
N ILE A 113 -8.08 11.46 2.85
CA ILE A 113 -7.24 10.24 2.78
C ILE A 113 -7.28 9.49 4.13
N PRO A 114 -6.93 8.19 4.18
CA PRO A 114 -6.76 7.50 5.44
C PRO A 114 -5.55 8.06 6.19
N ALA A 115 -5.79 8.69 7.33
CA ALA A 115 -4.76 9.17 8.24
C ALA A 115 -4.29 8.12 9.23
N HIS A 116 -5.07 7.06 9.46
CA HIS A 116 -4.70 5.92 10.29
C HIS A 116 -4.82 4.63 9.49
N ALA A 117 -3.81 3.77 9.54
CA ALA A 117 -3.91 2.42 8.99
C ALA A 117 -3.04 1.44 9.77
N ALA A 118 -3.41 0.16 9.72
CA ALA A 118 -2.63 -0.95 10.24
C ALA A 118 -2.38 -1.98 9.15
N ILE A 119 -1.21 -2.60 9.17
CA ILE A 119 -0.79 -3.64 8.24
C ILE A 119 -0.53 -4.91 9.05
N THR A 120 -1.16 -6.01 8.63
CA THR A 120 -1.08 -7.30 9.31
C THR A 120 -0.79 -8.40 8.29
N TRP A 121 0.17 -9.26 8.63
CA TRP A 121 0.34 -10.54 7.95
C TRP A 121 -0.60 -11.58 8.56
N LYS A 122 -1.41 -12.21 7.72
CA LYS A 122 -2.30 -13.31 8.09
C LYS A 122 -1.53 -14.63 7.92
N LEU A 123 -0.77 -15.02 8.93
CA LEU A 123 0.05 -16.23 8.90
C LEU A 123 -0.72 -17.43 9.46
N LYS A 124 -0.29 -18.65 9.10
CA LYS A 124 -0.86 -19.89 9.68
C LYS A 124 -0.73 -19.97 11.21
N THR A 125 0.29 -19.32 11.77
CA THR A 125 0.54 -19.25 13.22
C THR A 125 -0.30 -18.18 13.92
N GLY A 126 -1.05 -17.37 13.18
CA GLY A 126 -1.83 -16.26 13.69
C GLY A 126 -1.52 -14.94 13.00
N ASP A 127 -2.29 -13.92 13.37
CA ASP A 127 -2.08 -12.55 12.91
C ASP A 127 -0.75 -12.01 13.43
N PHE A 128 0.08 -11.47 12.54
CA PHE A 128 1.31 -10.77 12.88
C PHE A 128 1.17 -9.29 12.49
N PRO A 129 0.87 -8.39 13.46
CA PRO A 129 0.81 -6.95 13.23
C PRO A 129 2.19 -6.45 12.86
N TRP A 130 2.33 -5.91 11.65
CA TRP A 130 3.61 -5.51 11.10
C TRP A 130 3.88 -4.03 11.26
N TYR A 131 2.89 -3.19 10.94
CA TYR A 131 3.10 -1.75 10.88
C TYR A 131 1.80 -1.01 11.18
N GLN A 132 1.92 0.08 11.93
CA GLN A 132 0.84 1.03 12.17
C GLN A 132 1.33 2.41 11.74
N ILE A 133 0.47 3.14 11.05
CA ILE A 133 0.80 4.47 10.53
C ILE A 133 -0.24 5.49 10.98
N GLN A 134 0.27 6.66 11.33
CA GLN A 134 -0.49 7.87 11.52
C GLN A 134 0.10 8.97 10.64
N ILE A 135 -0.72 9.53 9.75
CA ILE A 135 -0.39 10.72 8.97
C ILE A 135 -0.74 11.94 9.82
N THR A 136 0.26 12.73 10.20
CA THR A 136 0.09 13.96 10.99
C THR A 136 0.01 15.21 10.12
N GLY A 137 0.37 15.11 8.85
CA GLY A 137 0.28 16.17 7.86
C GLY A 137 0.55 15.64 6.46
N ALA A 138 -0.17 16.17 5.48
CA ALA A 138 0.07 15.92 4.07
C ALA A 138 -0.03 17.23 3.30
N ALA A 139 0.83 17.38 2.29
CA ALA A 139 0.77 18.48 1.36
C ALA A 139 0.93 17.96 -0.05
N PHE A 140 0.12 18.49 -0.96
CA PHE A 140 0.03 18.02 -2.33
C PHE A 140 0.45 19.11 -3.29
N ASN A 141 1.03 18.71 -4.43
CA ASN A 141 1.37 19.61 -5.53
C ASN A 141 2.22 20.83 -5.10
N LYS A 142 3.09 20.65 -4.11
CA LYS A 142 4.00 21.70 -3.68
C LYS A 142 5.12 21.86 -4.69
N ASN A 143 5.34 23.10 -5.14
CA ASN A 143 6.56 23.49 -5.84
C ASN A 143 7.73 23.43 -4.84
N TRP A 144 8.41 22.29 -4.80
CA TRP A 144 9.52 22.03 -3.87
C TRP A 144 10.59 23.13 -3.89
N HIS A 145 10.88 23.69 -5.07
CA HIS A 145 11.88 24.74 -5.30
C HIS A 145 11.57 26.12 -4.67
N GLN A 146 10.35 26.37 -4.19
CA GLN A 146 9.98 27.67 -3.61
C GLN A 146 10.06 27.69 -2.08
N GLN A 147 10.25 26.55 -1.42
CA GLN A 147 10.21 26.44 0.05
C GLN A 147 11.57 26.14 0.69
N HIS A 148 12.57 25.71 -0.10
CA HIS A 148 13.93 25.43 0.37
C HIS A 148 14.93 25.89 -0.71
N PRO A 149 15.52 27.11 -0.60
CA PRO A 149 16.61 27.55 -1.47
C PRO A 149 17.89 26.73 -1.29
#